data_AF-A0A4Q3G7C1-F1
#
_entry.id   AF-A0A4Q3G7C1-F1
#
_cell.length_a   1.000
_cell.length_b   1.000
_cell.length_c   1.000
_cell.angle_alpha   90.00
_cell.angle_beta   90.00
_cell.angle_gamma   90.00
#
_symmetry.space_group_name_H-M   'P 1'
#
loop_
_entity.id
_entity.type
_entity.pdbx_description
1 polymer ?
#
loop_
_entity_poly.entity_id
_entity_poly.type
_entity_poly.pdbx_seq_one_letter_code
_entity_poly.pdbx_strand_id
1 'polypeptide(L)'
;MRKYFLAAAATIALQVKPDSTDALQNLSIAQWASGFVTEGIESIRRATEIDSSNIPAWSNLLMYLQYSADHSEGELLAAAKAWGRTMHRRCLGPRATAMPEPARLRVGYVSGDFCDHPAGRQIEKVLASHDRSRFEIFLYSTSSIEDAFSAQLRGYADGWQNLSGLGDEEAAQKIVADGIHVLIDLSGH
;
A
#
# COMPACT_ATOMS: atom_id res chain seq x y z
N MET A 1 -15.10 9.82 -21.86
CA MET A 1 -14.99 8.79 -22.92
C MET A 1 -14.17 7.56 -22.51
N ARG A 2 -12.95 7.68 -21.95
CA ARG A 2 -12.11 6.51 -21.60
C ARG A 2 -12.75 5.47 -20.65
N LYS A 3 -13.48 5.90 -19.61
CA LYS A 3 -14.13 4.98 -18.65
C LYS A 3 -15.24 4.11 -19.27
N TYR A 4 -16.01 4.65 -20.23
CA TYR A 4 -17.06 3.89 -20.91
C TYR A 4 -16.50 2.85 -21.87
N PHE A 5 -15.38 3.16 -22.54
CA PHE A 5 -14.68 2.19 -23.38
C PHE A 5 -14.11 1.04 -22.53
N LEU A 6 -13.49 1.36 -21.39
CA LEU A 6 -12.97 0.36 -20.45
C LEU A 6 -14.07 -0.57 -19.94
N ALA A 7 -15.23 -0.01 -19.54
CA ALA A 7 -16.38 -0.79 -19.11
C ALA A 7 -16.88 -1.73 -20.23
N ALA A 8 -17.05 -1.23 -21.46
CA ALA A 8 -17.52 -2.03 -22.58
C ALA A 8 -16.57 -3.19 -22.91
N ALA A 9 -15.25 -2.92 -22.96
CA ALA A 9 -14.24 -3.94 -23.19
C ALA A 9 -14.21 -4.99 -22.08
N ALA A 10 -14.30 -4.56 -20.81
CA ALA A 10 -14.35 -5.46 -19.66
C ALA A 10 -15.60 -6.35 -19.68
N THR A 11 -16.77 -5.80 -20.01
CA THR A 11 -18.02 -6.57 -20.13
C THR A 11 -17.93 -7.63 -21.22
N ILE A 12 -17.37 -7.30 -22.40
CA ILE A 12 -17.16 -8.27 -23.47
C ILE A 12 -16.19 -9.37 -23.02
N ALA A 13 -15.10 -9.01 -22.34
CA ALA A 13 -14.15 -9.99 -21.82
C ALA A 13 -14.82 -10.96 -20.82
N LEU A 14 -15.74 -10.47 -19.98
CA LEU A 14 -16.48 -11.30 -19.03
C LEU A 14 -17.51 -12.22 -19.68
N GLN A 15 -18.01 -11.91 -20.88
CA GLN A 15 -18.86 -12.84 -21.64
C GLN A 15 -18.07 -14.06 -22.13
N VAL A 16 -16.77 -13.87 -22.43
CA VAL A 16 -15.89 -14.94 -22.90
C VAL A 16 -15.23 -15.68 -21.74
N LYS A 17 -14.81 -14.94 -20.70
CA LYS A 17 -14.17 -15.47 -19.49
C LYS A 17 -14.79 -14.82 -18.24
N PRO A 18 -15.88 -15.38 -17.70
CA PRO A 18 -16.61 -14.81 -16.57
C PRO A 18 -15.77 -14.61 -15.30
N ASP A 19 -14.72 -15.40 -15.13
CA ASP A 19 -13.85 -15.37 -13.95
C ASP A 19 -12.52 -14.65 -14.20
N SER A 20 -12.47 -13.76 -15.21
CA SER A 20 -11.31 -12.89 -15.42
C SER A 20 -11.24 -11.80 -14.35
N THR A 21 -10.31 -11.94 -13.40
CA THR A 21 -10.11 -10.96 -12.32
C THR A 21 -9.66 -9.60 -12.84
N ASP A 22 -8.83 -9.56 -13.89
CA ASP A 22 -8.45 -8.32 -14.58
C ASP A 22 -9.66 -7.59 -15.20
N ALA A 23 -10.57 -8.34 -15.82
CA ALA A 23 -11.78 -7.76 -16.41
C ALA A 23 -12.74 -7.25 -15.33
N LEU A 24 -12.92 -8.01 -14.24
CA LEU A 24 -13.71 -7.58 -13.07
C LEU A 24 -13.13 -6.30 -12.44
N GLN A 25 -11.81 -6.22 -12.29
CA GLN A 25 -11.14 -5.03 -11.76
C GLN A 25 -11.29 -3.82 -12.70
N ASN A 26 -11.11 -4.01 -14.01
CA ASN A 26 -11.30 -2.92 -14.96
C ASN A 26 -12.76 -2.44 -15.01
N LEU A 27 -13.71 -3.36 -14.90
CA LEU A 27 -15.13 -3.04 -14.80
C LEU A 27 -15.43 -2.26 -13.51
N SER A 28 -14.89 -2.71 -12.37
CA SER A 28 -15.12 -2.05 -11.08
C SER A 28 -14.60 -0.62 -11.07
N ILE A 29 -13.41 -0.38 -11.63
CA ILE A 29 -12.83 0.96 -11.76
C ILE A 29 -13.74 1.86 -12.60
N ALA A 30 -14.28 1.35 -13.71
CA ALA A 30 -15.16 2.12 -14.57
C ALA A 30 -16.52 2.40 -13.93
N GLN A 31 -17.09 1.44 -13.19
CA GLN A 31 -18.32 1.58 -12.42
C GLN A 31 -18.15 2.61 -11.31
N TRP A 32 -17.11 2.48 -10.48
CA TRP A 32 -16.76 3.41 -9.42
C TRP A 32 -16.59 4.84 -9.96
N ALA A 33 -15.78 5.01 -11.01
CA ALA A 33 -15.57 6.31 -11.65
C ALA A 33 -16.83 6.89 -12.32
N SER A 34 -17.89 6.10 -12.46
CA SER A 34 -19.18 6.51 -13.02
C SER A 34 -20.27 6.67 -11.97
N GLY A 35 -19.97 6.46 -10.68
CA GLY A 35 -20.93 6.59 -9.58
C GLY A 35 -21.75 5.32 -9.30
N PHE A 36 -21.50 4.23 -10.03
CA PHE A 36 -22.10 2.91 -9.78
C PHE A 36 -21.32 2.22 -8.65
N VAL A 37 -21.44 2.78 -7.45
CA VAL A 37 -20.63 2.41 -6.27
C VAL A 37 -20.88 0.95 -5.86
N THR A 38 -22.14 0.56 -5.73
CA THR A 38 -22.53 -0.80 -5.33
C THR A 38 -22.03 -1.83 -6.33
N GLU A 39 -22.25 -1.62 -7.62
CA GLU A 39 -21.82 -2.53 -8.68
C GLU A 39 -20.28 -2.61 -8.78
N GLY A 40 -19.59 -1.50 -8.54
CA GLY A 40 -18.13 -1.46 -8.44
C GLY A 40 -17.62 -2.33 -7.29
N ILE A 41 -18.23 -2.22 -6.11
CA ILE A 41 -17.89 -3.03 -4.93
C ILE A 41 -18.17 -4.51 -5.19
N GLU A 42 -19.31 -4.87 -5.78
CA GLU A 42 -19.65 -6.25 -6.12
C GLU A 42 -18.63 -6.85 -7.12
N SER A 43 -18.28 -6.10 -8.17
CA SER A 43 -17.34 -6.56 -9.19
C SER A 43 -15.94 -6.78 -8.61
N ILE A 44 -15.44 -5.84 -7.80
CA ILE A 44 -14.11 -5.97 -7.21
C ILE A 44 -14.07 -7.04 -6.11
N ARG A 45 -15.15 -7.19 -5.33
CA ARG A 45 -15.27 -8.26 -4.33
C ARG A 45 -15.19 -9.62 -5.01
N ARG A 46 -15.92 -9.83 -6.10
CA ARG A 46 -15.85 -11.07 -6.88
C ARG A 46 -14.43 -11.35 -7.38
N ALA A 47 -13.67 -10.33 -7.79
CA ALA A 47 -12.27 -10.50 -8.19
C ALA A 47 -11.41 -11.03 -7.03
N THR A 48 -11.61 -10.52 -5.81
CA THR A 48 -10.89 -11.00 -4.60
C THR A 48 -11.27 -12.42 -4.18
N GLU A 49 -12.49 -12.84 -4.47
CA GLU A 49 -12.98 -14.20 -4.17
C GLU A 49 -12.43 -15.23 -5.16
N ILE A 50 -12.33 -14.88 -6.43
CA ILE A 50 -11.74 -15.74 -7.48
C ILE A 50 -10.24 -15.88 -7.29
N ASP A 51 -9.54 -14.76 -7.11
CA ASP A 51 -8.10 -14.73 -6.90
C ASP A 51 -7.75 -13.89 -5.67
N SER A 52 -7.63 -14.56 -4.54
CA SER A 52 -7.21 -13.92 -3.29
C SER A 52 -5.80 -13.30 -3.38
N SER A 53 -4.98 -13.69 -4.37
CA SER A 53 -3.64 -13.16 -4.59
C SER A 53 -3.60 -11.88 -5.45
N ASN A 54 -4.73 -11.46 -6.03
CA ASN A 54 -4.81 -10.25 -6.83
C ASN A 54 -4.74 -9.00 -5.92
N ILE A 55 -3.53 -8.44 -5.79
CA ILE A 55 -3.28 -7.35 -4.85
C ILE A 55 -4.06 -6.07 -5.18
N PRO A 56 -4.03 -5.59 -6.44
CA PRO A 56 -4.81 -4.41 -6.82
C PRO A 56 -6.31 -4.53 -6.56
N ALA A 57 -6.89 -5.73 -6.69
CA ALA A 57 -8.31 -5.94 -6.42
C ALA A 57 -8.66 -5.65 -4.96
N TRP A 58 -7.86 -6.12 -4.01
CA TRP A 58 -8.10 -5.87 -2.61
C TRP A 58 -7.87 -4.42 -2.20
N SER A 59 -6.81 -3.78 -2.71
CA SER A 59 -6.57 -2.35 -2.49
C SER A 59 -7.78 -1.51 -2.94
N ASN A 60 -8.30 -1.79 -4.14
CA ASN A 60 -9.52 -1.15 -4.63
C ASN A 60 -10.76 -1.47 -3.76
N LEU A 61 -10.94 -2.72 -3.32
CA LEU A 61 -12.07 -3.08 -2.46
C LEU A 61 -12.06 -2.30 -1.14
N LEU A 62 -10.90 -2.22 -0.47
CA LEU A 62 -10.77 -1.49 0.79
C LEU A 62 -11.01 0.01 0.58
N MET A 63 -10.44 0.57 -0.49
CA MET A 63 -10.69 1.96 -0.87
C MET A 63 -12.18 2.22 -1.12
N TYR A 64 -12.87 1.37 -1.88
CA TYR A 64 -14.28 1.57 -2.19
C TYR A 64 -15.16 1.49 -0.94
N LEU A 65 -14.89 0.54 -0.05
CA LEU A 65 -15.60 0.41 1.22
C LEU A 65 -15.35 1.62 2.14
N GLN A 66 -14.14 2.15 2.18
CA GLN A 66 -13.80 3.32 2.99
C GLN A 66 -14.50 4.61 2.52
N TYR A 67 -14.69 4.77 1.21
CA TYR A 67 -15.29 5.98 0.64
C TYR A 67 -16.79 5.85 0.35
N SER A 68 -17.41 4.71 0.64
CA SER A 68 -18.85 4.49 0.46
C SER A 68 -19.61 4.83 1.75
N ALA A 69 -20.64 5.67 1.64
CA ALA A 69 -21.53 5.99 2.77
C ALA A 69 -22.45 4.82 3.17
N ASP A 70 -22.75 3.93 2.20
CA ASP A 70 -23.76 2.87 2.38
C ASP A 70 -23.20 1.59 3.03
N HIS A 71 -21.92 1.56 3.40
CA HIS A 71 -21.27 0.39 3.99
C HIS A 71 -20.88 0.64 5.44
N SER A 72 -20.98 -0.41 6.24
CA SER A 72 -20.66 -0.35 7.66
C SER A 72 -19.15 -0.42 7.90
N GLU A 73 -18.68 0.20 8.98
CA GLU A 73 -17.30 0.03 9.47
C GLU A 73 -16.94 -1.44 9.71
N GLY A 74 -17.94 -2.27 10.05
CA GLY A 74 -17.79 -3.70 10.22
C GLY A 74 -17.40 -4.43 8.92
N GLU A 75 -17.94 -4.03 7.77
CA GLU A 75 -17.61 -4.62 6.47
C GLU A 75 -16.19 -4.25 6.03
N LEU A 76 -15.81 -2.98 6.20
CA LEU A 76 -14.43 -2.54 5.94
C LEU A 76 -13.44 -3.31 6.81
N LEU A 77 -13.71 -3.42 8.11
CA LEU A 77 -12.84 -4.16 9.03
C LEU A 77 -12.76 -5.65 8.68
N ALA A 78 -13.88 -6.27 8.28
CA ALA A 78 -13.90 -7.66 7.86
C ALA A 78 -13.05 -7.88 6.59
N ALA A 79 -13.19 -7.00 5.60
CA ALA A 79 -12.39 -7.03 4.38
C ALA A 79 -10.90 -6.81 4.68
N ALA A 80 -10.55 -5.82 5.51
CA ALA A 80 -9.17 -5.52 5.89
C ALA A 80 -8.52 -6.72 6.62
N LYS A 81 -9.26 -7.38 7.52
CA LYS A 81 -8.79 -8.61 8.18
C LYS A 81 -8.61 -9.77 7.20
N ALA A 82 -9.51 -9.92 6.22
CA ALA A 82 -9.39 -10.95 5.20
C ALA A 82 -8.18 -10.73 4.29
N TRP A 83 -7.95 -9.49 3.89
CA TRP A 83 -6.78 -9.05 3.16
C TRP A 83 -5.48 -9.33 3.95
N GLY A 84 -5.42 -8.90 5.21
CA GLY A 84 -4.28 -9.13 6.09
C GLY A 84 -3.94 -10.61 6.27
N ARG A 85 -4.95 -11.49 6.43
CA ARG A 85 -4.74 -12.95 6.47
C ARG A 85 -4.19 -13.51 5.15
N THR A 86 -4.56 -12.92 4.02
CA THR A 86 -4.09 -13.36 2.70
C THR A 86 -2.66 -12.91 2.44
N MET A 87 -2.33 -11.65 2.72
CA MET A 87 -0.95 -11.17 2.65
C MET A 87 -0.04 -11.89 3.64
N HIS A 88 -0.48 -12.12 4.88
CA HIS A 88 0.30 -12.85 5.87
C HIS A 88 0.68 -14.27 5.42
N ARG A 89 -0.24 -14.98 4.73
CA ARG A 89 0.06 -16.30 4.17
C ARG A 89 1.11 -16.27 3.06
N ARG A 90 1.29 -15.13 2.38
CA ARG A 90 2.31 -14.94 1.34
C ARG A 90 3.66 -14.55 1.94
N CYS A 91 3.67 -13.89 3.09
CA CYS A 91 4.89 -13.50 3.79
C CYS A 91 5.40 -14.65 4.67
N LEU A 92 6.10 -15.62 4.07
CA LEU A 92 6.78 -16.71 4.78
C LEU A 92 8.24 -16.31 5.10
N GLY A 93 8.43 -15.14 5.70
CA GLY A 93 9.74 -14.69 6.17
C GLY A 93 10.03 -15.22 7.59
N PRO A 94 11.32 -15.36 7.98
CA PRO A 94 11.68 -15.65 9.36
C PRO A 94 11.10 -14.57 10.28
N ARG A 95 10.47 -15.02 11.37
CA ARG A 95 9.95 -14.10 12.39
C ARG A 95 11.10 -13.32 13.00
N ALA A 96 10.92 -12.01 13.18
CA ALA A 96 11.93 -11.15 13.79
C ALA A 96 12.44 -11.77 15.11
N THR A 97 13.76 -11.94 15.20
CA THR A 97 14.43 -12.35 16.44
C THR A 97 14.49 -11.17 17.40
N ALA A 98 14.43 -11.44 18.70
CA ALA A 98 14.62 -10.41 19.71
C ALA A 98 15.96 -9.70 19.47
N MET A 99 15.91 -8.38 19.29
CA MET A 99 17.09 -7.54 19.20
C MET A 99 17.55 -7.11 20.59
N PRO A 100 18.86 -6.94 20.83
CA PRO A 100 19.34 -6.33 22.06
C PRO A 100 18.79 -4.90 22.20
N GLU A 101 18.65 -4.42 23.43
CA GLU A 101 18.20 -3.06 23.71
C GLU A 101 19.20 -2.05 23.14
N PRO A 102 18.77 -1.14 22.24
CA PRO A 102 19.69 -0.25 21.56
C PRO A 102 19.95 1.02 22.37
N ALA A 103 21.13 1.61 22.21
CA ALA A 103 21.44 2.93 22.77
C ALA A 103 20.59 4.05 22.14
N ARG A 104 20.27 3.93 20.84
CA ARG A 104 19.34 4.78 20.09
C ARG A 104 18.40 3.88 19.29
N LEU A 105 17.10 4.16 19.35
CA LEU A 105 16.10 3.39 18.63
C LEU A 105 16.10 3.76 17.15
N ARG A 106 16.45 2.79 16.28
CA ARG A 106 16.30 2.92 14.82
C ARG A 106 14.84 2.76 14.39
N VAL A 107 14.28 3.80 13.82
CA VAL A 107 12.91 3.86 13.29
C VAL A 107 12.98 4.02 11.78
N GLY A 108 12.37 3.08 11.06
CA GLY A 108 12.23 3.12 9.61
C GLY A 108 10.83 3.55 9.21
N TYR A 109 10.71 4.48 8.27
CA TYR A 109 9.44 4.83 7.63
C TYR A 109 9.46 4.36 6.18
N VAL A 110 8.41 3.66 5.75
CA VAL A 110 8.25 3.17 4.37
C VAL A 110 7.11 3.92 3.70
N SER A 111 7.36 4.51 2.54
CA SER A 111 6.32 5.21 1.78
C SER A 111 6.61 5.26 0.29
N GLY A 112 5.56 5.17 -0.54
CA GLY A 112 5.62 5.57 -1.95
C GLY A 112 5.61 7.10 -2.15
N ASP A 113 5.31 7.85 -1.09
CA ASP A 113 4.93 9.26 -1.17
C ASP A 113 5.96 10.21 -0.53
N PHE A 114 7.23 9.79 -0.45
CA PHE A 114 8.32 10.67 -0.02
C PHE A 114 8.73 11.65 -1.14
N CYS A 115 7.77 12.38 -1.66
CA CYS A 115 7.85 13.42 -2.68
C CYS A 115 6.84 14.54 -2.35
N ASP A 116 6.65 15.51 -3.24
CA ASP A 116 5.62 16.55 -3.08
C ASP A 116 4.20 15.97 -3.18
N HIS A 117 3.79 15.28 -2.11
CA HIS A 117 2.52 14.59 -1.93
C HIS A 117 1.96 14.89 -0.53
N PRO A 118 0.62 14.91 -0.33
CA PRO A 118 0.04 15.16 0.99
C PRO A 118 0.62 14.28 2.11
N ALA A 119 0.87 12.99 1.85
CA ALA A 119 1.45 12.08 2.84
C ALA A 119 2.90 12.46 3.21
N GLY A 120 3.74 12.77 2.21
CA GLY A 120 5.10 13.26 2.45
C GLY A 120 5.12 14.57 3.25
N ARG A 121 4.24 15.52 2.92
CA ARG A 121 4.11 16.78 3.66
C ARG A 121 3.63 16.59 5.09
N GLN A 122 2.77 15.60 5.33
CA GLN A 122 2.27 15.32 6.67
C GLN A 122 3.37 14.82 7.62
N ILE A 123 4.31 14.01 7.13
CA ILE A 123 5.35 13.42 7.98
C ILE A 123 6.57 14.34 8.19
N GLU A 124 6.76 15.36 7.34
CA GLU A 124 7.89 16.31 7.40
C GLU A 124 8.18 16.84 8.81
N LYS A 125 7.15 17.34 9.50
CA LYS A 125 7.30 17.90 10.86
C LYS A 125 7.69 16.85 11.89
N VAL A 126 7.22 15.61 11.73
CA VAL A 126 7.59 14.51 12.62
C VAL A 126 9.06 14.18 12.43
N LEU A 127 9.52 14.07 11.17
CA LEU A 127 10.92 13.80 10.85
C LEU A 127 11.85 14.88 11.38
N ALA A 128 11.49 16.15 11.18
CA ALA A 128 12.27 17.30 11.66
C ALA A 128 12.34 17.39 13.19
N SER A 129 11.39 16.80 13.92
CA SER A 129 11.25 16.96 15.38
C SER A 129 11.75 15.77 16.19
N HIS A 130 12.28 14.73 15.53
CA HIS A 130 12.82 13.57 16.23
C HIS A 130 14.00 13.94 17.12
N ASP A 131 13.97 13.49 18.38
CA ASP A 131 15.09 13.63 19.30
C ASP A 131 16.25 12.72 18.86
N ARG A 132 17.21 13.32 18.17
CA ARG A 132 18.38 12.63 17.61
C ARG A 132 19.25 11.97 18.66
N SER A 133 19.17 12.37 19.93
CA SER A 133 19.90 11.69 21.02
C SER A 133 19.32 10.32 21.36
N ARG A 134 18.05 10.07 20.99
CA ARG A 134 17.31 8.85 21.30
C ARG A 134 16.94 8.03 20.08
N PHE A 135 16.85 8.65 18.91
CA PHE A 135 16.37 8.00 17.68
C PHE A 135 17.33 8.16 16.52
N GLU A 136 17.41 7.10 15.72
CA GLU A 136 18.00 7.08 14.38
C GLU A 136 16.87 6.86 13.37
N ILE A 137 16.80 7.67 12.32
CA ILE A 137 15.65 7.75 11.41
C ILE A 137 16.08 7.31 10.02
N PHE A 138 15.36 6.33 9.50
CA PHE A 138 15.57 5.76 8.17
C PHE A 138 14.33 5.95 7.32
N LEU A 139 14.52 6.34 6.06
CA LEU A 139 13.45 6.50 5.09
C LEU A 139 13.63 5.51 3.94
N TYR A 140 12.58 4.75 3.64
CA TYR A 140 12.53 3.76 2.58
C TYR A 140 11.47 4.18 1.55
N SER A 141 11.91 4.79 0.45
CA SER A 141 11.00 5.16 -0.64
C SER A 141 10.67 3.94 -1.50
N THR A 142 9.40 3.67 -1.78
CA THR A 142 8.99 2.63 -2.76
C THR A 142 8.67 3.19 -4.14
N SER A 143 8.88 4.50 -4.34
CA SER A 143 8.66 5.20 -5.59
C SER A 143 9.96 5.59 -6.29
N SER A 144 9.93 5.57 -7.62
CA SER A 144 11.03 6.07 -8.46
C SER A 144 11.04 7.59 -8.57
N ILE A 145 9.99 8.27 -8.08
CA ILE A 145 9.93 9.73 -8.04
C ILE A 145 10.81 10.23 -6.90
N GLU A 146 11.84 11.01 -7.25
CA GLU A 146 12.62 11.79 -6.29
C GLU A 146 12.67 13.25 -6.76
N ASP A 147 12.03 14.14 -6.00
CA ASP A 147 11.95 15.57 -6.30
C ASP A 147 12.68 16.43 -5.25
N ALA A 148 12.51 17.75 -5.33
CA ALA A 148 13.12 18.68 -4.38
C ALA A 148 12.65 18.43 -2.94
N PHE A 149 11.41 17.97 -2.76
CA PHE A 149 10.87 17.66 -1.44
C PHE A 149 11.43 16.33 -0.93
N SER A 150 11.63 15.33 -1.79
CA SER A 150 12.38 14.11 -1.43
C SER A 150 13.78 14.43 -0.90
N ALA A 151 14.49 15.37 -1.55
CA ALA A 151 15.80 15.82 -1.10
C ALA A 151 15.75 16.51 0.27
N GLN A 152 14.69 17.28 0.53
CA GLN A 152 14.47 17.89 1.85
C GLN A 152 14.21 16.83 2.93
N LEU A 153 13.34 15.85 2.66
CA LEU A 153 13.05 14.75 3.59
C LEU A 153 14.30 13.92 3.91
N ARG A 154 15.13 13.66 2.90
CA ARG A 154 16.44 12.99 3.07
C ARG A 154 17.34 13.74 4.06
N GLY A 155 17.25 15.07 4.13
CA GLY A 155 18.00 15.89 5.08
C GLY A 155 17.63 15.67 6.56
N TYR A 156 16.46 15.08 6.86
CA TYR A 156 16.04 14.74 8.22
C TYR A 156 16.43 13.31 8.66
N ALA A 157 16.90 12.48 7.74
CA ALA A 157 17.16 11.07 7.98
C ALA A 157 18.65 10.79 8.28
N ASP A 158 18.95 9.79 9.11
CA ASP A 158 20.28 9.17 9.18
C ASP A 158 20.53 8.25 7.98
N GLY A 159 19.48 7.66 7.42
CA GLY A 159 19.55 6.75 6.28
C GLY A 159 18.42 6.96 5.28
N TRP A 160 18.74 6.87 3.99
CA TRP A 160 17.76 6.88 2.90
C TRP A 160 18.04 5.72 1.96
N GLN A 161 17.01 4.92 1.68
CA GLN A 161 17.06 3.89 0.64
C GLN A 161 15.86 4.06 -0.30
N ASN A 162 16.15 4.02 -1.60
CA ASN A 162 15.11 3.86 -2.61
C ASN A 162 14.97 2.36 -2.92
N LEU A 163 13.82 1.80 -2.58
CA LEU A 163 13.45 0.40 -2.78
C LEU A 163 12.64 0.18 -4.07
N SER A 164 12.39 1.24 -4.85
CA SER A 164 11.66 1.10 -6.11
C SER A 164 12.39 0.15 -7.07
N GLY A 165 11.62 -0.75 -7.69
CA GLY A 165 12.15 -1.77 -8.59
C GLY A 165 12.72 -3.01 -7.89
N LEU A 166 12.82 -3.03 -6.55
CA LEU A 166 13.20 -4.23 -5.80
C LEU A 166 11.98 -5.12 -5.56
N GLY A 167 12.21 -6.44 -5.46
CA GLY A 167 11.21 -7.36 -4.94
C GLY A 167 11.13 -7.30 -3.40
N ASP A 168 9.99 -7.70 -2.84
CA ASP A 168 9.71 -7.63 -1.40
C ASP A 168 10.80 -8.28 -0.53
N GLU A 169 11.35 -9.42 -0.97
CA GLU A 169 12.40 -10.14 -0.24
C GLU A 169 13.70 -9.34 -0.18
N GLU A 170 14.12 -8.73 -1.29
CA GLU A 170 15.34 -7.91 -1.32
C GLU A 170 15.16 -6.61 -0.52
N ALA A 171 13.98 -5.99 -0.65
CA ALA A 171 13.60 -4.84 0.16
C ALA A 171 13.63 -5.16 1.67
N ALA A 172 13.06 -6.30 2.07
CA ALA A 172 13.07 -6.75 3.46
C ALA A 172 14.49 -7.02 3.97
N GLN A 173 15.34 -7.66 3.17
CA GLN A 173 16.74 -7.92 3.53
C GLN A 173 17.53 -6.63 3.78
N LYS A 174 17.29 -5.58 2.98
CA LYS A 174 17.89 -4.26 3.20
C LYS A 174 17.46 -3.63 4.52
N ILE A 175 16.16 -3.66 4.82
CA ILE A 175 15.61 -3.13 6.07
C ILE A 175 16.15 -3.92 7.28
N VAL A 176 16.27 -5.24 7.16
CA VAL A 176 16.86 -6.09 8.21
C VAL A 176 18.35 -5.80 8.40
N ALA A 177 19.11 -5.61 7.32
CA ALA A 177 20.53 -5.28 7.37
C ALA A 177 20.80 -3.93 8.07
N ASP A 178 19.88 -2.97 7.93
CA ASP A 178 19.94 -1.69 8.64
C ASP A 178 19.64 -1.80 10.15
N GLY A 179 19.13 -2.94 10.61
CA GLY A 179 18.82 -3.17 12.02
C GLY A 179 17.69 -2.26 12.52
N ILE A 180 16.64 -2.09 11.71
CA ILE A 180 15.47 -1.30 12.10
C ILE A 180 14.71 -1.99 13.23
N HIS A 181 14.48 -1.26 14.32
CA HIS A 181 13.77 -1.77 15.49
C HIS A 181 12.26 -1.59 15.36
N VAL A 182 11.85 -0.47 14.77
CA VAL A 182 10.44 -0.12 14.54
C VAL A 182 10.29 0.29 13.08
N LEU A 183 9.49 -0.45 12.32
CA LEU A 183 9.14 -0.12 10.94
C LEU A 183 7.71 0.42 10.90
N ILE A 184 7.52 1.57 10.28
CA ILE A 184 6.24 2.27 10.18
C ILE A 184 5.86 2.37 8.70
N ASP A 185 4.72 1.77 8.34
CA ASP A 185 4.12 1.93 7.01
C ASP A 185 3.30 3.22 6.95
N LEU A 186 3.53 4.02 5.90
CA LEU A 186 2.82 5.25 5.60
C LEU A 186 2.05 5.20 4.27
N SER A 187 2.09 4.08 3.54
CA SER A 187 1.46 3.95 2.21
C SER A 187 0.03 3.43 2.28
N GLY A 188 -0.31 2.68 3.32
CA GLY A 188 -1.62 2.03 3.42
C GLY A 188 -1.71 0.83 2.46
N HIS A 189 -2.88 0.65 1.84
CA HIS A 189 -3.19 -0.51 0.98
C HIS A 189 -3.16 -0.19 -0.51
#